data_AF-T2SU35-F1
#
_entry.id   AF-T2SU35-F1
#
_cell.length_a   1.000
_cell.length_b   1.000
_cell.length_c   1.000
_cell.angle_alpha   90.00
_cell.angle_beta   90.00
_cell.angle_gamma   90.00
#
_symmetry.space_group_name_H-M   'P 1'
#
loop_
_entity.id
_entity.type
_entity.pdbx_description
1 polymer ?
#
loop_
_entity_poly.entity_id
_entity_poly.type
_entity_poly.pdbx_seq_one_letter_code
_entity_poly.pdbx_strand_id
1 'polypeptide(L)'
;MALEKSYSKDFESDELFDYEIIKPQKTLKIQYTYAKRYYKEAEKFAKNLTQLTQEEFMRLREPQKQVVIKNIGNMTRLHSKRAMDYIAKHGELVRDEFFSAVDYDDIAEQWNEQFERILENNSRVKNCALHLVFSIDENCNEKNLKVLELSVYQTLTNTLGYDYPFIMKLHAHQNNPHVHVIINKTNKITNKQLRFHSKDSCKEFYHTLRETFKDYLFANSKGELQYSNTPNIHKVIKSIETELDTLETQARNNKSFRHENYFYKVLGSATSQIESLKKRENALSDHLDSLKNLLEKTHWEKEKFTPPTNEKELNRQLKEIK
;
A
#
# COMPACT_ATOMS: atom_id res chain seq x y z
N MET A 1 -52.53 13.31 -46.11
CA MET A 1 -53.19 12.36 -45.18
C MET A 1 -53.03 10.95 -45.72
N ALA A 2 -52.72 10.01 -44.82
CA ALA A 2 -52.80 8.54 -44.93
C ALA A 2 -51.81 7.85 -45.90
N LEU A 3 -50.77 7.16 -45.39
CA LEU A 3 -50.75 5.80 -44.76
C LEU A 3 -50.82 4.69 -45.83
N GLU A 4 -49.69 4.05 -46.13
CA GLU A 4 -49.17 2.82 -45.51
C GLU A 4 -49.99 1.56 -45.81
N LYS A 5 -49.30 0.59 -46.44
CA LYS A 5 -49.31 -0.87 -46.25
C LYS A 5 -48.85 -1.51 -47.57
N SER A 6 -48.12 -2.61 -47.64
CA SER A 6 -47.39 -3.46 -46.68
C SER A 6 -46.86 -4.59 -47.55
N TYR A 7 -45.56 -4.86 -47.56
CA TYR A 7 -45.07 -6.21 -47.88
C TYR A 7 -43.80 -6.45 -47.06
N SER A 8 -44.04 -6.84 -45.81
CA SER A 8 -43.11 -7.61 -45.00
C SER A 8 -42.94 -8.97 -45.67
N LYS A 9 -41.69 -9.32 -46.00
CA LYS A 9 -41.32 -10.67 -46.40
C LYS A 9 -40.64 -11.29 -45.19
N ASP A 10 -41.27 -12.32 -44.66
CA ASP A 10 -40.86 -13.07 -43.48
C ASP A 10 -39.42 -13.60 -43.66
N PHE A 11 -38.51 -13.09 -42.85
CA PHE A 11 -37.30 -13.80 -42.47
C PHE A 11 -37.61 -14.39 -41.10
N GLU A 12 -37.98 -15.67 -41.08
CA GLU A 12 -37.91 -16.48 -39.87
C GLU A 12 -36.45 -16.52 -39.43
N SER A 13 -36.13 -15.75 -38.40
CA SER A 13 -34.86 -15.83 -37.70
C SER A 13 -34.91 -17.04 -36.78
N ASP A 14 -34.41 -18.18 -37.26
CA ASP A 14 -33.94 -19.25 -36.40
C ASP A 14 -32.74 -18.72 -35.60
N GLU A 15 -33.02 -18.14 -34.42
CA GLU A 15 -32.01 -17.77 -33.44
C GLU A 15 -31.38 -19.06 -32.89
N LEU A 16 -30.29 -19.50 -33.52
CA LEU A 16 -29.53 -20.72 -33.21
C LEU A 16 -28.90 -20.75 -31.81
N PHE A 17 -29.07 -19.71 -30.99
CA PHE A 17 -28.57 -19.66 -29.62
C PHE A 17 -29.53 -18.85 -28.74
N ASP A 18 -30.21 -19.51 -27.80
CA ASP A 18 -30.85 -18.84 -26.67
C ASP A 18 -29.78 -18.07 -25.89
N TYR A 19 -29.77 -16.75 -26.04
CA TYR A 19 -28.83 -15.88 -25.35
C TYR A 19 -29.24 -15.78 -23.87
N GLU A 20 -28.79 -16.73 -23.05
CA GLU A 20 -28.85 -16.56 -21.61
C GLU A 20 -27.91 -15.41 -21.23
N ILE A 21 -28.49 -14.30 -20.75
CA ILE A 21 -27.72 -13.20 -20.16
C ILE A 21 -27.04 -13.75 -18.90
N ILE A 22 -25.78 -14.16 -19.04
CA ILE A 22 -24.91 -14.49 -17.92
C ILE A 22 -24.77 -13.21 -17.09
N LYS A 23 -25.57 -13.09 -16.03
CA LYS A 23 -25.40 -12.01 -15.06
C LYS A 23 -23.98 -12.12 -14.52
N PRO A 24 -23.15 -11.06 -14.59
CA PRO A 24 -21.80 -11.12 -14.06
C PRO A 24 -21.90 -11.52 -12.60
N GLN A 25 -21.34 -12.69 -12.26
CA GLN A 25 -21.18 -13.08 -10.87
C GLN A 25 -20.41 -11.94 -10.21
N LYS A 26 -21.00 -11.31 -9.19
CA LYS A 26 -20.25 -10.43 -8.30
C LYS A 26 -19.18 -11.30 -7.65
N THR A 27 -18.00 -11.38 -8.26
CA THR A 27 -16.81 -11.87 -7.60
C THR A 27 -16.58 -10.92 -6.45
N LEU A 28 -16.98 -11.34 -5.25
CA LEU A 28 -16.47 -10.77 -4.01
C LEU A 28 -14.95 -10.80 -4.17
N LYS A 29 -14.33 -9.66 -4.47
CA LYS A 29 -12.87 -9.50 -4.30
C LYS A 29 -12.65 -9.72 -2.81
N ILE A 30 -12.44 -10.96 -2.39
CA ILE A 30 -12.02 -11.24 -1.02
C ILE A 30 -10.58 -10.74 -0.94
N GLN A 31 -10.42 -9.46 -0.64
CA GLN A 31 -9.16 -8.90 -0.18
C GLN A 31 -8.88 -9.55 1.18
N TYR A 32 -8.28 -10.73 1.16
CA TYR A 32 -7.66 -11.26 2.37
C TYR A 32 -6.53 -10.30 2.72
N THR A 33 -6.68 -9.58 3.83
CA THR A 33 -5.57 -8.80 4.39
C THR A 33 -4.41 -9.75 4.71
N TYR A 34 -3.18 -9.23 4.63
CA TYR A 34 -1.98 -9.99 4.97
C TYR A 34 -2.12 -10.66 6.34
N ALA A 35 -2.61 -9.91 7.34
CA ALA A 35 -2.81 -10.41 8.68
C ALA A 35 -3.76 -11.63 8.71
N LYS A 36 -4.93 -11.54 8.06
CA LYS A 36 -5.91 -12.63 8.04
C LYS A 36 -5.37 -13.88 7.34
N ARG A 37 -4.60 -13.70 6.26
CA ARG A 37 -3.95 -14.82 5.55
C ARG A 37 -2.86 -15.45 6.40
N TYR A 38 -2.02 -14.64 7.03
CA TYR A 38 -1.00 -15.11 7.96
C TYR A 38 -1.60 -15.92 9.10
N TYR A 39 -2.65 -15.41 9.77
CA TYR A 39 -3.33 -16.13 10.84
C TYR A 39 -3.92 -17.46 10.36
N LYS A 40 -4.54 -17.50 9.18
CA LYS A 40 -5.10 -18.74 8.61
C LYS A 40 -4.03 -19.78 8.32
N GLU A 41 -2.90 -19.36 7.76
CA GLU A 41 -1.78 -20.28 7.48
C GLU A 41 -1.07 -20.73 8.76
N ALA A 42 -0.96 -19.86 9.77
CA ALA A 42 -0.45 -20.23 11.09
C ALA A 42 -1.38 -21.22 11.81
N GLU A 43 -2.70 -21.03 11.73
CA GLU A 43 -3.69 -21.93 12.31
C GLU A 43 -3.66 -23.30 11.62
N LYS A 44 -3.58 -23.34 10.29
CA LYS A 44 -3.39 -24.59 9.53
C LYS A 44 -2.11 -25.30 9.96
N PHE A 45 -1.01 -24.56 10.07
CA PHE A 45 0.27 -25.12 10.51
C PHE A 45 0.16 -25.74 11.92
N ALA A 46 -0.47 -25.04 12.86
CA ALA A 46 -0.68 -25.53 14.22
C ALA A 46 -1.58 -26.78 14.29
N LYS A 47 -2.64 -26.85 13.47
CA LYS A 47 -3.51 -28.04 13.37
C LYS A 47 -2.79 -29.22 12.72
N ASN A 48 -1.95 -28.96 11.73
CA ASN A 48 -1.18 -29.99 11.03
C ASN A 48 -0.05 -30.57 11.91
N LEU A 49 0.47 -29.79 12.86
CA LEU A 49 1.41 -30.24 13.90
C LEU A 49 0.82 -31.33 14.80
N THR A 50 -0.49 -31.32 15.02
CA THR A 50 -1.17 -32.25 15.94
C THR A 50 -1.84 -33.43 15.23
N GLN A 51 -1.95 -33.42 13.89
CA GLN A 51 -2.79 -34.38 13.15
C GLN A 51 -2.10 -35.15 12.01
N LEU A 52 -0.94 -34.71 11.48
CA LEU A 52 -0.38 -35.33 10.27
C LEU A 52 0.69 -36.40 10.56
N THR A 53 0.62 -37.49 9.80
CA THR A 53 1.74 -38.41 9.64
C THR A 53 2.90 -37.73 8.90
N GLN A 54 4.13 -38.21 9.11
CA GLN A 54 5.35 -37.61 8.57
C GLN A 54 5.31 -37.46 7.02
N GLU A 55 4.55 -38.31 6.30
CA GLU A 55 4.41 -38.28 4.84
C GLU A 55 3.51 -37.14 4.32
N GLU A 56 2.39 -36.84 4.97
CA GLU A 56 1.52 -35.71 4.59
C GLU A 56 2.18 -34.36 4.93
N PHE A 57 2.91 -34.32 6.04
CA PHE A 57 3.76 -33.18 6.37
C PHE A 57 4.89 -32.99 5.36
N MET A 58 5.43 -34.06 4.76
CA MET A 58 6.42 -33.98 3.68
C MET A 58 5.82 -33.50 2.35
N ARG A 59 4.57 -33.84 2.02
CA ARG A 59 3.88 -33.28 0.83
C ARG A 59 3.62 -31.78 0.95
N LEU A 60 3.39 -31.26 2.17
CA LEU A 60 3.35 -29.81 2.44
C LEU A 60 4.72 -29.12 2.33
N ARG A 61 5.83 -29.86 2.22
CA ARG A 61 7.19 -29.31 2.03
C ARG A 61 7.58 -29.11 0.57
N GLU A 62 6.80 -29.57 -0.43
CA GLU A 62 7.14 -29.24 -1.80
C GLU A 62 7.14 -27.71 -1.95
N PRO A 63 8.29 -27.08 -2.27
CA PRO A 63 8.38 -25.65 -2.34
C PRO A 63 7.47 -25.17 -3.47
N GLN A 64 6.32 -24.60 -3.13
CA GLN A 64 5.51 -23.90 -4.12
C GLN A 64 6.29 -22.65 -4.54
N LYS A 65 6.46 -22.47 -5.86
CA LYS A 65 7.14 -21.29 -6.40
C LYS A 65 6.41 -20.03 -5.92
N GLN A 66 7.17 -19.06 -5.43
CA GLN A 66 6.67 -17.77 -4.96
C GLN A 66 6.96 -16.69 -5.99
N VAL A 67 5.99 -15.80 -6.22
CA VAL A 67 6.28 -14.63 -7.04
C VAL A 67 7.14 -13.66 -6.25
N VAL A 68 8.08 -13.03 -6.95
CA VAL A 68 9.01 -12.08 -6.32
C VAL A 68 8.72 -10.69 -6.85
N ILE A 69 8.40 -9.79 -5.93
CA ILE A 69 8.31 -8.36 -6.17
C ILE A 69 9.31 -7.68 -5.24
N LYS A 70 10.34 -7.06 -5.82
CA LYS A 70 11.37 -6.32 -5.08
C LYS A 70 11.11 -4.83 -5.20
N ASN A 71 11.13 -4.14 -4.07
CA ASN A 71 11.26 -2.68 -4.05
C ASN A 71 12.75 -2.34 -4.12
N ILE A 72 13.19 -1.78 -5.25
CA ILE A 72 14.58 -1.37 -5.44
C ILE A 72 14.84 -0.04 -4.71
N GLY A 73 13.87 0.87 -4.74
CA GLY A 73 13.99 2.12 -4.01
C GLY A 73 12.85 3.09 -4.21
N ASN A 74 12.68 3.96 -3.20
CA ASN A 74 11.98 5.22 -3.36
C ASN A 74 13.00 6.26 -3.84
N MET A 75 12.78 6.83 -5.02
CA MET A 75 13.80 7.57 -5.75
C MET A 75 13.54 9.07 -5.73
N THR A 76 14.61 9.83 -5.54
CA THR A 76 14.64 11.28 -5.80
C THR A 76 14.63 11.54 -7.30
N ARG A 77 14.36 12.76 -7.74
CA ARG A 77 14.41 13.13 -9.17
C ARG A 77 15.66 12.60 -9.89
N LEU A 78 16.85 12.85 -9.33
CA LEU A 78 18.12 12.42 -9.93
C LEU A 78 18.23 10.88 -10.00
N HIS A 79 17.82 10.18 -8.93
CA HIS A 79 17.85 8.72 -8.91
C HIS A 79 16.81 8.12 -9.85
N SER A 80 15.64 8.76 -10.00
CA SER A 80 14.62 8.34 -10.95
C SER A 80 15.17 8.37 -12.37
N LYS A 81 15.80 9.47 -12.78
CA LYS A 81 16.42 9.58 -14.11
C LYS A 81 17.44 8.46 -14.35
N ARG A 82 18.37 8.27 -13.41
CA ARG A 82 19.37 7.18 -13.48
C ARG A 82 18.76 5.79 -13.55
N ALA A 83 17.68 5.55 -12.82
CA ALA A 83 16.98 4.27 -12.87
C ALA A 83 16.24 4.08 -14.20
N MET A 84 15.67 5.15 -14.76
CA MET A 84 15.05 5.12 -16.08
C MET A 84 16.10 4.84 -17.17
N ASP A 85 17.23 5.55 -17.14
CA ASP A 85 18.39 5.33 -18.03
C ASP A 85 18.97 3.91 -17.90
N TYR A 86 18.85 3.28 -16.72
CA TYR A 86 19.30 1.91 -16.49
C TYR A 86 18.36 0.88 -17.11
N ILE A 87 17.04 1.13 -17.11
CA ILE A 87 16.06 0.16 -17.60
C ILE A 87 15.88 0.25 -19.12
N ALA A 88 16.05 1.43 -19.71
CA ALA A 88 15.92 1.66 -21.15
C ALA A 88 17.01 2.64 -21.61
N LYS A 89 17.59 2.37 -22.78
CA LYS A 89 18.55 3.27 -23.42
C LYS A 89 17.82 4.32 -24.27
N HIS A 90 18.49 5.42 -24.59
CA HIS A 90 18.00 6.44 -25.52
C HIS A 90 17.48 5.81 -26.83
N GLY A 91 16.30 6.24 -27.28
CA GLY A 91 15.59 5.71 -28.43
C GLY A 91 14.99 4.30 -28.28
N GLU A 92 15.02 3.70 -27.08
CA GLU A 92 14.29 2.47 -26.83
C GLU A 92 12.84 2.71 -26.45
N LEU A 93 11.96 1.81 -26.90
CA LEU A 93 10.56 1.82 -26.48
C LEU A 93 10.38 1.14 -25.12
N VAL A 94 9.50 1.73 -24.32
CA VAL A 94 9.00 1.19 -23.04
C VAL A 94 7.48 1.07 -23.09
N ARG A 95 6.89 0.29 -22.18
CA ARG A 95 5.43 0.22 -22.02
C ARG A 95 4.96 1.22 -20.98
N ASP A 96 3.91 1.96 -21.28
CA ASP A 96 3.26 2.89 -20.36
C ASP A 96 2.06 2.28 -19.62
N GLU A 97 1.37 3.09 -18.82
CA GLU A 97 0.15 2.70 -18.12
C GLU A 97 -1.05 2.37 -19.03
N PHE A 98 -0.98 2.64 -20.33
CA PHE A 98 -1.97 2.27 -21.33
C PHE A 98 -1.53 1.04 -22.16
N PHE A 99 -0.41 0.41 -21.78
CA PHE A 99 0.22 -0.69 -22.50
C PHE A 99 0.74 -0.30 -23.90
N SER A 100 0.83 1.00 -24.17
CA SER A 100 1.35 1.55 -25.41
C SER A 100 2.87 1.48 -25.42
N ALA A 101 3.46 1.25 -26.59
CA ALA A 101 4.90 1.42 -26.76
C ALA A 101 5.18 2.91 -26.94
N VAL A 102 5.86 3.51 -25.98
CA VAL A 102 6.20 4.93 -25.96
C VAL A 102 7.71 5.10 -25.97
N ASP A 103 8.16 6.23 -26.53
CA ASP A 103 9.57 6.58 -26.52
C ASP A 103 10.01 6.87 -25.08
N TYR A 104 11.13 6.26 -24.69
CA TYR A 104 11.73 6.46 -23.39
C TYR A 104 12.08 7.93 -23.13
N ASP A 105 12.67 8.61 -24.11
CA ASP A 105 13.23 9.93 -23.97
C ASP A 105 12.13 10.97 -23.71
N ASP A 106 11.02 10.85 -24.43
CA ASP A 106 9.83 11.69 -24.27
C ASP A 106 9.28 11.62 -22.84
N ILE A 107 9.12 10.40 -22.30
CA ILE A 107 8.60 10.19 -20.95
C ILE A 107 9.60 10.69 -19.89
N ALA A 108 10.89 10.43 -20.10
CA ALA A 108 11.94 10.85 -19.17
C ALA A 108 12.02 12.37 -19.05
N GLU A 109 11.92 13.08 -20.19
CA GLU A 109 11.89 14.55 -20.22
C GLU A 109 10.63 15.08 -19.55
N GLN A 110 9.45 14.58 -19.93
CA GLN A 110 8.17 14.98 -19.36
C GLN A 110 8.13 14.81 -17.83
N TRP A 111 8.60 13.66 -17.32
CA TRP A 111 8.62 13.41 -15.88
C TRP A 111 9.67 14.28 -15.18
N ASN A 112 10.81 14.53 -15.82
CA ASN A 112 11.83 15.39 -15.26
C ASN A 112 11.32 16.83 -15.06
N GLU A 113 10.66 17.41 -16.07
CA GLU A 113 10.02 18.73 -15.97
C GLU A 113 8.95 18.78 -14.89
N GLN A 114 8.10 17.74 -14.82
CA GLN A 114 7.08 17.64 -13.78
C GLN A 114 7.72 17.62 -12.38
N PHE A 115 8.80 16.85 -12.19
CA PHE A 115 9.49 16.77 -10.92
C PHE A 115 10.17 18.08 -10.53
N GLU A 116 10.76 18.80 -11.47
CA GLU A 116 11.31 20.14 -11.22
C GLU A 116 10.23 21.11 -10.73
N ARG A 117 9.11 21.21 -11.45
CA ARG A 117 7.98 22.06 -11.05
C ARG A 117 7.44 21.72 -9.68
N ILE A 118 7.39 20.44 -9.31
CA ILE A 118 6.92 20.03 -7.97
C ILE A 118 7.94 20.41 -6.89
N LEU A 119 9.23 20.26 -7.16
CA LEU A 119 10.30 20.60 -6.23
C LEU A 119 10.39 22.11 -5.98
N GLU A 120 10.19 22.91 -7.02
CA GLU A 120 10.11 24.37 -6.92
C GLU A 120 8.95 24.81 -6.04
N ASN A 121 7.77 24.20 -6.23
CA ASN A 121 6.57 24.53 -5.46
C ASN A 121 6.56 23.95 -4.05
N ASN A 122 7.25 22.82 -3.82
CA ASN A 122 7.26 22.14 -2.53
C ASN A 122 8.56 21.35 -2.31
N SER A 123 9.56 22.04 -1.77
CA SER A 123 10.88 21.48 -1.44
C SER A 123 10.87 20.30 -0.45
N ARG A 124 9.75 20.03 0.23
CA ARG A 124 9.60 18.87 1.13
C ARG A 124 9.36 17.56 0.38
N VAL A 125 9.01 17.60 -0.91
CA VAL A 125 8.83 16.40 -1.73
C VAL A 125 10.21 15.89 -2.15
N LYS A 126 10.75 14.90 -1.44
CA LYS A 126 12.07 14.34 -1.75
C LYS A 126 12.04 13.20 -2.77
N ASN A 127 11.04 12.33 -2.66
CA ASN A 127 10.97 11.09 -3.43
C ASN A 127 9.84 11.16 -4.47
N CYS A 128 10.20 11.20 -5.75
CA CYS A 128 9.32 11.43 -6.89
C CYS A 128 8.86 10.13 -7.57
N ALA A 129 9.66 9.05 -7.47
CA ALA A 129 9.34 7.78 -8.11
C ALA A 129 9.56 6.57 -7.18
N LEU A 130 9.00 5.42 -7.56
CA LEU A 130 9.17 4.12 -6.92
C LEU A 130 9.63 3.12 -7.97
N HIS A 131 10.74 2.42 -7.72
CA HIS A 131 11.26 1.36 -8.60
C HIS A 131 10.90 -0.01 -8.05
N LEU A 132 10.13 -0.77 -8.82
CA LEU A 132 9.79 -2.15 -8.53
C LEU A 132 10.39 -3.08 -9.58
N VAL A 133 10.72 -4.30 -9.17
CA VAL A 133 11.10 -5.38 -10.07
C VAL A 133 10.22 -6.59 -9.80
N PHE A 134 9.54 -7.05 -10.84
CA PHE A 134 8.72 -8.25 -10.84
C PHE A 134 9.52 -9.38 -11.50
N SER A 135 9.65 -10.52 -10.85
CA SER A 135 10.38 -11.66 -11.40
C SER A 135 9.65 -12.97 -11.15
N ILE A 136 9.76 -13.89 -12.10
CA ILE A 136 9.24 -15.26 -12.02
C ILE A 136 10.38 -16.25 -12.12
N ASP A 137 10.18 -17.44 -11.56
CA ASP A 137 11.19 -18.51 -11.55
C ASP A 137 10.91 -19.50 -12.69
N GLU A 138 10.98 -19.00 -13.93
CA GLU A 138 10.71 -19.75 -15.14
C GLU A 138 11.77 -19.51 -16.21
N ASN A 139 11.85 -20.41 -17.18
CA ASN A 139 12.72 -20.24 -18.34
C ASN A 139 12.31 -19.02 -19.18
N CYS A 140 13.31 -18.31 -19.69
CA CYS A 140 13.16 -17.20 -20.64
C CYS A 140 12.72 -17.73 -22.03
N ASN A 141 11.43 -18.00 -22.20
CA ASN A 141 10.80 -18.26 -23.50
C ASN A 141 9.77 -17.16 -23.84
N GLU A 142 9.47 -16.99 -25.12
CA GLU A 142 8.60 -15.91 -25.60
C GLU A 142 7.21 -15.92 -24.94
N LYS A 143 6.65 -17.12 -24.71
CA LYS A 143 5.36 -17.29 -24.03
C LYS A 143 5.39 -16.73 -22.61
N ASN A 144 6.37 -17.14 -21.81
CA ASN A 144 6.54 -16.71 -20.43
C ASN A 144 6.84 -15.21 -20.33
N LEU A 145 7.61 -14.68 -21.28
CA LEU A 145 7.90 -13.24 -21.37
C LEU A 145 6.63 -12.42 -21.63
N LYS A 146 5.79 -12.84 -22.58
CA LYS A 146 4.50 -12.18 -22.87
C LYS A 146 3.54 -12.27 -21.69
N VAL A 147 3.45 -13.45 -21.05
CA VAL A 147 2.64 -13.63 -19.85
C VAL A 147 3.12 -12.72 -18.73
N LEU A 148 4.44 -12.68 -18.47
CA LEU A 148 5.04 -11.84 -17.45
C LEU A 148 4.75 -10.36 -17.69
N GLU A 149 5.02 -9.86 -18.89
CA GLU A 149 4.77 -8.45 -19.26
C GLU A 149 3.29 -8.08 -19.06
N LEU A 150 2.36 -8.89 -19.59
CA LEU A 150 0.93 -8.64 -19.45
C LEU A 150 0.46 -8.71 -17.99
N SER A 151 0.93 -9.71 -17.23
CA SER A 151 0.55 -9.88 -15.83
C SER A 151 1.07 -8.74 -14.95
N VAL A 152 2.26 -8.20 -15.20
CA VAL A 152 2.77 -7.02 -14.49
C VAL A 152 1.93 -5.80 -14.80
N TYR A 153 1.63 -5.55 -16.08
CA TYR A 153 0.75 -4.45 -16.50
C TYR A 153 -0.62 -4.49 -15.81
N GLN A 154 -1.29 -5.64 -15.87
CA GLN A 154 -2.61 -5.83 -15.26
C GLN A 154 -2.57 -5.70 -13.74
N THR A 155 -1.48 -6.14 -13.10
CA THR A 155 -1.30 -5.99 -11.66
C THR A 155 -1.24 -4.53 -11.25
N LEU A 156 -0.44 -3.74 -11.96
CA LEU A 156 -0.25 -2.32 -11.66
C LEU A 156 -1.54 -1.54 -11.89
N THR A 157 -2.20 -1.74 -13.03
CA THR A 157 -3.47 -1.07 -13.34
C THR A 157 -4.60 -1.47 -12.37
N ASN A 158 -4.67 -2.73 -11.93
CA ASN A 158 -5.66 -3.15 -10.93
C ASN A 158 -5.41 -2.53 -9.55
N THR A 159 -4.14 -2.32 -9.19
CA THR A 159 -3.75 -1.88 -7.84
C THR A 159 -3.65 -0.36 -7.70
N LEU A 160 -3.10 0.32 -8.72
CA LEU A 160 -2.85 1.76 -8.75
C LEU A 160 -3.88 2.54 -9.58
N GLY A 161 -4.65 1.84 -10.42
CA GLY A 161 -5.48 2.49 -11.44
C GLY A 161 -4.63 3.15 -12.53
N TYR A 162 -5.23 4.11 -13.24
CA TYR A 162 -4.55 4.98 -14.22
C TYR A 162 -4.11 6.33 -13.62
N ASP A 163 -4.27 6.46 -12.31
CA ASP A 163 -4.04 7.66 -11.52
C ASP A 163 -2.56 8.01 -11.37
N TYR A 164 -1.72 6.98 -11.30
CA TYR A 164 -0.27 7.09 -11.16
C TYR A 164 0.40 6.57 -12.44
N PRO A 165 1.09 7.44 -13.20
CA PRO A 165 1.80 7.01 -14.40
C PRO A 165 2.88 5.98 -14.05
N PHE A 166 3.14 5.03 -14.93
CA PHE A 166 4.25 4.11 -14.77
C PHE A 166 4.82 3.71 -16.12
N ILE A 167 6.12 3.44 -16.13
CA ILE A 167 6.77 2.78 -17.26
C ILE A 167 7.29 1.42 -16.84
N MET A 168 7.29 0.47 -17.77
CA MET A 168 7.81 -0.85 -17.55
C MET A 168 8.64 -1.35 -18.74
N LYS A 169 9.69 -2.10 -18.43
CA LYS A 169 10.57 -2.72 -19.41
C LYS A 169 10.88 -4.15 -19.01
N LEU A 170 10.62 -5.06 -19.93
CA LEU A 170 10.97 -6.47 -19.81
C LEU A 170 12.46 -6.67 -20.09
N HIS A 171 13.17 -7.31 -19.16
CA HIS A 171 14.56 -7.73 -19.31
C HIS A 171 14.64 -9.27 -19.24
N ALA A 172 15.30 -9.87 -20.23
CA ALA A 172 15.44 -11.33 -20.37
C ALA A 172 16.89 -11.82 -20.19
N HIS A 173 17.84 -10.94 -19.86
CA HIS A 173 19.28 -11.22 -19.89
C HIS A 173 19.81 -11.96 -18.65
N GLN A 174 19.01 -12.15 -17.61
CA GLN A 174 19.40 -12.88 -16.39
C GLN A 174 18.69 -14.24 -16.33
N ASN A 175 19.20 -15.19 -15.53
CA ASN A 175 18.65 -16.56 -15.41
C ASN A 175 17.13 -16.60 -15.25
N ASN A 176 16.54 -15.57 -14.62
CA ASN A 176 15.11 -15.45 -14.40
C ASN A 176 14.56 -14.19 -15.10
N PRO A 177 13.49 -14.31 -15.90
CA PRO A 177 12.88 -13.18 -16.58
C PRO A 177 12.26 -12.22 -15.57
N HIS A 178 12.48 -10.93 -15.79
CA HIS A 178 12.02 -9.90 -14.88
C HIS A 178 11.62 -8.62 -15.61
N VAL A 179 10.73 -7.86 -14.98
CA VAL A 179 10.24 -6.60 -15.49
C VAL A 179 10.59 -5.51 -14.49
N HIS A 180 11.35 -4.53 -14.96
CA HIS A 180 11.56 -3.30 -14.23
C HIS A 180 10.37 -2.38 -14.42
N VAL A 181 9.88 -1.79 -13.32
CA VAL A 181 8.75 -0.87 -13.31
C VAL A 181 9.14 0.37 -12.54
N ILE A 182 9.01 1.54 -13.16
CA ILE A 182 9.17 2.82 -12.48
C ILE A 182 7.81 3.48 -12.43
N ILE A 183 7.32 3.69 -11.20
CA ILE A 183 6.04 4.35 -10.93
C ILE A 183 6.31 5.80 -10.58
N ASN A 184 5.69 6.73 -11.29
CA ASN A 184 5.62 8.12 -10.91
C ASN A 184 4.68 8.26 -9.72
N LYS A 185 5.21 8.75 -8.59
CA LYS A 185 4.44 8.87 -7.35
C LYS A 185 3.50 10.06 -7.34
N THR A 186 3.45 10.85 -8.40
CA THR A 186 2.55 12.00 -8.51
C THR A 186 1.27 11.57 -9.22
N ASN A 187 0.14 11.72 -8.53
CA ASN A 187 -1.16 11.50 -9.15
C ASN A 187 -1.40 12.52 -10.27
N LYS A 188 -1.82 12.05 -11.46
CA LYS A 188 -2.03 12.89 -12.66
C LYS A 188 -3.04 14.01 -12.47
N ILE A 189 -4.09 13.77 -11.69
CA ILE A 189 -5.22 14.68 -11.52
C ILE A 189 -5.00 15.57 -10.30
N THR A 190 -4.65 14.98 -9.16
CA THR A 190 -4.63 15.69 -7.88
C THR A 190 -3.25 16.23 -7.50
N ASN A 191 -2.19 15.89 -8.24
CA ASN A 191 -0.79 16.17 -7.90
C ASN A 191 -0.37 15.69 -6.50
N LYS A 192 -1.13 14.75 -5.91
CA LYS A 192 -0.82 14.20 -4.58
C LYS A 192 0.22 13.10 -4.74
N GLN A 193 1.10 13.03 -3.74
CA GLN A 193 2.16 12.02 -3.70
C GLN A 193 1.63 10.68 -3.18
N LEU A 194 1.98 9.58 -3.84
CA LEU A 194 1.78 8.22 -3.36
C LEU A 194 2.60 8.03 -2.08
N ARG A 195 1.91 7.95 -0.95
CA ARG A 195 2.50 7.79 0.38
C ARG A 195 1.72 6.76 1.16
N PHE A 196 2.45 5.91 1.89
CA PHE A 196 1.85 4.98 2.84
C PHE A 196 1.71 5.69 4.18
N HIS A 197 0.49 5.71 4.72
CA HIS A 197 0.19 6.37 6.00
C HIS A 197 0.67 5.55 7.21
N SER A 198 0.91 4.24 7.05
CA SER A 198 1.39 3.36 8.11
C SER A 198 2.23 2.22 7.54
N LYS A 199 2.97 1.53 8.42
CA LYS A 199 3.68 0.30 8.05
C LYS A 199 2.71 -0.78 7.57
N ASP A 200 1.50 -0.83 8.11
CA ASP A 200 0.52 -1.83 7.72
C ASP A 200 -0.09 -1.55 6.36
N SER A 201 -0.37 -0.29 5.99
CA SER A 201 -0.80 0.00 4.62
C SER A 201 0.28 -0.28 3.58
N CYS A 202 1.55 -0.08 3.93
CA CYS A 202 2.66 -0.51 3.11
C CYS A 202 2.67 -2.04 2.93
N LYS A 203 2.53 -2.82 4.02
CA LYS A 203 2.46 -4.29 3.95
C LYS A 203 1.28 -4.77 3.11
N GLU A 204 0.10 -4.20 3.30
CA GLU A 204 -1.11 -4.55 2.55
C GLU A 204 -0.97 -4.21 1.06
N PHE A 205 -0.35 -3.09 0.72
CA PHE A 205 -0.05 -2.73 -0.67
C PHE A 205 0.82 -3.79 -1.35
N TYR A 206 1.96 -4.16 -0.75
CA TYR A 206 2.85 -5.18 -1.33
C TYR A 206 2.25 -6.58 -1.31
N HIS A 207 1.44 -6.91 -0.31
CA HIS A 207 0.69 -8.17 -0.30
C HIS A 207 -0.32 -8.21 -1.45
N THR A 208 -1.10 -7.15 -1.63
CA THR A 208 -2.07 -7.02 -2.73
C THR A 208 -1.37 -7.14 -4.08
N LEU A 209 -0.25 -6.44 -4.29
CA LEU A 209 0.54 -6.57 -5.51
C LEU A 209 0.95 -8.02 -5.78
N ARG A 210 1.46 -8.73 -4.76
CA ARG A 210 1.91 -10.14 -4.92
C ARG A 210 0.75 -11.09 -5.22
N GLU A 211 -0.39 -10.93 -4.54
CA GLU A 211 -1.55 -11.78 -4.79
C GLU A 211 -2.14 -11.55 -6.17
N THR A 212 -2.37 -10.29 -6.52
CA THR A 212 -2.88 -9.90 -7.83
C THR A 212 -1.93 -10.35 -8.95
N PHE A 213 -0.62 -10.21 -8.77
CA PHE A 213 0.37 -10.67 -9.74
C PHE A 213 0.32 -12.18 -9.95
N LYS A 214 0.28 -12.94 -8.85
CA LYS A 214 0.14 -14.40 -8.87
C LYS A 214 -1.15 -14.82 -9.58
N ASP A 215 -2.27 -14.15 -9.33
CA ASP A 215 -3.55 -14.46 -9.98
C ASP A 215 -3.52 -14.15 -11.49
N TYR A 216 -2.92 -13.03 -11.90
CA TYR A 216 -2.78 -12.70 -13.33
C TYR A 216 -1.79 -13.61 -14.06
N LEU A 217 -0.71 -14.07 -13.41
CA LEU A 217 0.18 -15.06 -14.00
C LEU A 217 -0.57 -16.36 -14.29
N PHE A 218 -1.38 -16.83 -13.35
CA PHE A 218 -2.21 -18.02 -13.52
C PHE A 218 -3.22 -17.85 -14.67
N ALA A 219 -3.95 -16.74 -14.69
CA ALA A 219 -4.95 -16.47 -15.73
C ALA A 219 -4.33 -16.35 -17.13
N ASN A 220 -3.27 -15.54 -17.28
CA ASN A 220 -2.65 -15.27 -18.58
C ASN A 220 -1.86 -16.46 -19.12
N SER A 221 -1.36 -17.34 -18.25
CA SER A 221 -0.71 -18.59 -18.64
C SER A 221 -1.68 -19.74 -18.93
N LYS A 222 -3.00 -19.50 -18.84
CA LYS A 222 -4.04 -20.54 -18.95
C LYS A 222 -3.87 -21.67 -17.93
N GLY A 223 -3.41 -21.31 -16.74
CA GLY A 223 -3.25 -22.21 -15.60
C GLY A 223 -1.89 -22.88 -15.46
N GLU A 224 -0.95 -22.65 -16.39
CA GLU A 224 0.38 -23.28 -16.35
C GLU A 224 1.30 -22.70 -15.26
N LEU A 225 1.23 -21.38 -15.03
CA LEU A 225 2.04 -20.68 -14.04
C LEU A 225 1.30 -20.59 -12.71
N GLN A 226 1.37 -21.67 -11.92
CA GLN A 226 0.75 -21.75 -10.62
C GLN A 226 1.74 -21.38 -9.50
N TYR A 227 1.61 -20.17 -9.00
CA TYR A 227 2.41 -19.64 -7.89
C TYR A 227 1.60 -19.62 -6.59
N SER A 228 2.29 -19.64 -5.45
CA SER A 228 1.66 -19.54 -4.14
C SER A 228 2.50 -18.70 -3.19
N ASN A 229 1.94 -17.59 -2.70
CA ASN A 229 2.61 -16.74 -1.71
C ASN A 229 2.32 -17.16 -0.26
N THR A 230 2.08 -18.45 -0.01
CA THR A 230 1.97 -18.94 1.36
C THR A 230 3.25 -18.60 2.11
N PRO A 231 3.17 -17.86 3.23
CA PRO A 231 4.35 -17.58 4.03
C PRO A 231 4.97 -18.93 4.42
N ASN A 232 6.29 -19.05 4.34
CA ASN A 232 6.97 -20.25 4.81
C ASN A 232 6.96 -20.24 6.34
N ILE A 233 5.84 -20.68 6.93
CA ILE A 233 5.59 -20.67 8.38
C ILE A 233 6.68 -21.46 9.10
N HIS A 234 7.18 -22.56 8.50
CA HIS A 234 8.30 -23.32 9.05
C HIS A 234 9.58 -22.48 9.16
N LYS A 235 9.93 -21.69 8.12
CA LYS A 235 11.09 -20.79 8.19
C LYS A 235 10.92 -19.71 9.25
N VAL A 236 9.70 -19.19 9.42
CA VAL A 236 9.38 -18.22 10.48
C VAL A 236 9.54 -18.86 11.85
N ILE A 237 9.03 -20.06 12.05
CA ILE A 237 9.15 -20.80 13.32
C ILE A 237 10.61 -21.14 13.61
N LYS A 238 11.35 -21.65 12.63
CA LYS A 238 12.79 -21.90 12.79
C LYS A 238 13.57 -20.63 13.14
N SER A 239 13.18 -19.48 12.59
CA SER A 239 13.76 -18.19 12.97
C SER A 239 13.44 -17.83 14.41
N ILE A 240 12.21 -18.07 14.87
CA ILE A 240 11.79 -17.85 16.26
C ILE A 240 12.52 -18.81 17.19
N GLU A 241 12.65 -20.08 16.84
CA GLU A 241 13.43 -21.08 17.59
C GLU A 241 14.89 -20.66 17.70
N THR A 242 15.50 -20.19 16.60
CA THR A 242 16.87 -19.69 16.62
C THR A 242 17.00 -18.45 17.50
N GLU A 243 16.03 -17.53 17.45
CA GLU A 243 16.00 -16.33 18.30
C GLU A 243 15.85 -16.71 19.78
N LEU A 244 14.97 -17.66 20.10
CA LEU A 244 14.82 -18.23 21.45
C LEU A 244 16.10 -18.90 21.93
N ASP A 245 16.75 -19.73 21.11
CA ASP A 245 18.03 -20.37 21.44
C ASP A 245 19.14 -19.32 21.67
N THR A 246 19.17 -18.25 20.88
CA THR A 246 20.12 -17.16 21.10
C THR A 246 19.83 -16.41 22.40
N LEU A 247 18.56 -16.17 22.72
CA LEU A 247 18.16 -15.53 23.98
C LEU A 247 18.47 -16.42 25.19
N GLU A 248 18.22 -17.73 25.09
CA GLU A 248 18.59 -18.71 26.12
C GLU A 248 20.10 -18.79 26.30
N THR A 249 20.85 -18.83 25.19
CA THR A 249 22.32 -18.86 25.24
C THR A 249 22.88 -17.56 25.82
N GLN A 250 22.30 -16.40 25.48
CA GLN A 250 22.63 -15.12 26.11
C GLN A 250 22.28 -15.11 27.60
N ALA A 251 21.15 -15.70 28.00
CA ALA A 251 20.75 -15.81 29.40
C ALA A 251 21.70 -16.73 30.20
N ARG A 252 22.10 -17.87 29.62
CA ARG A 252 23.02 -18.85 30.23
C ARG A 252 24.47 -18.32 30.30
N ASN A 253 24.92 -17.61 29.27
CA ASN A 253 26.26 -16.99 29.24
C ASN A 253 26.32 -15.70 30.06
N ASN A 254 25.20 -15.03 30.31
CA ASN A 254 25.06 -13.97 31.30
C ASN A 254 24.96 -14.55 32.73
N LYS A 255 26.03 -15.21 33.20
CA LYS A 255 26.25 -15.40 34.67
C LYS A 255 26.37 -14.07 35.43
N SER A 256 26.39 -12.94 34.72
CA SER A 256 26.16 -11.59 35.23
C SER A 256 25.11 -10.87 34.38
N PHE A 257 23.88 -11.41 34.27
CA PHE A 257 22.74 -10.53 34.02
C PHE A 257 22.69 -9.62 35.25
N ARG A 258 23.27 -8.41 35.19
CA ARG A 258 23.15 -7.44 36.27
C ARG A 258 21.70 -6.99 36.26
N HIS A 259 20.86 -7.71 36.99
CA HIS A 259 19.42 -7.47 37.13
C HIS A 259 19.20 -5.98 37.44
N GLU A 260 20.06 -5.44 38.30
CA GLU A 260 20.21 -4.02 38.62
C GLU A 260 20.16 -3.12 37.39
N ASN A 261 20.95 -3.36 36.34
CA ASN A 261 21.05 -2.42 35.22
C ASN A 261 19.80 -2.42 34.32
N TYR A 262 19.12 -3.55 34.21
CA TYR A 262 17.81 -3.63 33.56
C TYR A 262 16.74 -2.95 34.41
N PHE A 263 16.68 -3.25 35.71
CA PHE A 263 15.74 -2.63 36.64
C PHE A 263 15.97 -1.11 36.75
N TYR A 264 17.21 -0.62 36.77
CA TYR A 264 17.55 0.81 36.75
C TYR A 264 17.12 1.49 35.45
N LYS A 265 17.23 0.81 34.29
CA LYS A 265 16.72 1.35 33.03
C LYS A 265 15.20 1.39 32.98
N VAL A 266 14.53 0.34 33.46
CA VAL A 266 13.06 0.29 33.53
C VAL A 266 12.54 1.32 34.55
N LEU A 267 13.16 1.44 35.72
CA LEU A 267 12.87 2.46 36.74
C LEU A 267 13.15 3.86 36.22
N GLY A 268 14.25 4.08 35.50
CA GLY A 268 14.57 5.36 34.87
C GLY A 268 13.51 5.75 33.84
N SER A 269 13.13 4.82 32.95
CA SER A 269 12.07 5.03 31.96
C SER A 269 10.71 5.29 32.62
N ALA A 270 10.35 4.52 33.65
CA ALA A 270 9.11 4.69 34.39
C ALA A 270 9.09 6.04 35.13
N THR A 271 10.21 6.45 35.74
CA THR A 271 10.36 7.75 36.39
C THR A 271 10.21 8.89 35.39
N SER A 272 10.83 8.81 34.21
CA SER A 272 10.68 9.81 33.16
C SER A 272 9.24 9.90 32.63
N GLN A 273 8.54 8.77 32.51
CA GLN A 273 7.12 8.76 32.14
C GLN A 273 6.24 9.40 33.23
N ILE A 274 6.49 9.08 34.50
CA ILE A 274 5.78 9.70 35.64
C ILE A 274 6.03 11.21 35.65
N GLU A 275 7.26 11.67 35.42
CA GLU A 275 7.59 13.09 35.38
C GLU A 275 6.90 13.81 34.21
N SER A 276 6.84 13.18 33.04
CA SER A 276 6.08 13.69 31.89
C SER A 276 4.58 13.75 32.18
N LEU A 277 4.03 12.76 32.88
CA LEU A 277 2.61 12.74 33.25
C LEU A 277 2.30 13.84 34.27
N LYS A 278 3.16 14.04 35.28
CA LYS A 278 3.03 15.15 36.25
C LYS A 278 3.09 16.52 35.59
N LYS A 279 4.01 16.72 34.63
CA LYS A 279 4.06 17.97 33.85
C LYS A 279 2.76 18.22 33.09
N ARG A 280 2.14 17.16 32.56
CA ARG A 280 0.88 17.23 31.83
C ARG A 280 -0.32 17.47 32.76
N GLU A 281 -0.32 16.86 33.93
CA GLU A 281 -1.30 17.07 34.99
C GLU A 281 -1.28 18.53 35.47
N ASN A 282 -0.09 19.08 35.75
CA ASN A 282 0.06 20.49 36.12
C ASN A 282 -0.45 21.42 35.01
N ALA A 283 -0.08 21.18 33.75
CA ALA A 283 -0.57 21.98 32.63
C ALA A 283 -2.10 21.92 32.47
N LEU A 284 -2.72 20.77 32.76
CA LEU A 284 -4.17 20.63 32.77
C LEU A 284 -4.81 21.37 33.95
N SER A 285 -4.18 21.34 35.14
CA SER A 285 -4.63 22.09 36.31
C SER A 285 -4.58 23.60 36.05
N ASP A 286 -3.49 24.10 35.48
CA ASP A 286 -3.34 25.51 35.10
C ASP A 286 -4.41 25.93 34.08
N HIS A 287 -4.70 25.06 33.11
CA HIS A 287 -5.79 25.27 32.15
C HIS A 287 -7.16 25.32 32.82
N LEU A 288 -7.40 24.45 33.80
CA LEU A 288 -8.65 24.39 34.54
C LEU A 288 -8.85 25.64 35.39
N ASP A 289 -7.80 26.16 36.01
CA ASP A 289 -7.86 27.41 36.76
C ASP A 289 -8.03 28.63 35.83
N SER A 290 -7.40 28.61 34.65
CA SER A 290 -7.66 29.62 33.61
C SER A 290 -9.13 29.63 33.18
N LEU A 291 -9.73 28.45 32.98
CA LEU A 291 -11.16 28.32 32.63
C LEU A 291 -12.07 28.77 33.76
N LYS A 292 -11.76 28.46 35.03
CA LYS A 292 -12.52 28.96 36.19
C LYS A 292 -12.48 30.49 36.27
N ASN A 293 -11.30 31.08 36.10
CA ASN A 293 -11.15 32.54 36.07
C ASN A 293 -11.93 33.18 34.91
N LEU A 294 -11.96 32.53 33.74
CA LEU A 294 -12.76 32.99 32.61
C LEU A 294 -14.26 32.90 32.92
N LEU A 295 -14.70 31.80 33.53
CA LEU A 295 -16.09 31.59 33.92
C LEU A 295 -16.55 32.64 34.94
N GLU A 296 -15.75 32.90 35.98
CA GLU A 296 -16.03 33.97 36.96
C GLU A 296 -16.12 35.35 36.31
N LYS A 297 -15.20 35.68 35.40
CA LYS A 297 -15.28 36.93 34.62
C LYS A 297 -16.57 37.01 33.81
N THR A 298 -16.95 35.95 33.10
CA THR A 298 -18.20 35.95 32.32
C THR A 298 -19.45 35.99 33.20
N HIS A 299 -19.39 35.44 34.42
CA HIS A 299 -20.49 35.49 35.37
C HIS A 299 -20.66 36.90 35.95
N TRP A 300 -19.56 37.56 36.31
CA TRP A 300 -19.52 38.96 36.72
C TRP A 300 -20.02 39.90 35.61
N GLU A 301 -19.62 39.65 34.36
CA GLU A 301 -20.11 40.41 33.19
C GLU A 301 -21.61 40.19 32.95
N LYS A 302 -22.13 38.98 33.18
CA LYS A 302 -23.57 38.69 33.13
C LYS A 302 -24.36 39.35 34.26
N GLU A 303 -23.84 39.42 35.48
CA GLU A 303 -24.53 40.09 36.60
C GLU A 303 -24.58 41.62 36.43
N LYS A 304 -23.57 42.21 35.79
CA LYS A 304 -23.58 43.63 35.39
C LYS A 304 -24.51 43.92 34.22
N PHE A 305 -24.92 42.91 33.46
CA PHE A 305 -25.81 43.09 32.32
C PHE A 305 -27.26 43.20 32.79
N THR A 306 -27.72 44.44 33.02
CA THR A 306 -29.14 44.74 33.13
C THR A 306 -29.75 44.83 31.72
N PRO A 307 -30.78 44.03 31.39
CA PRO A 307 -31.42 44.10 30.08
C PRO A 307 -31.95 45.52 29.83
N PRO A 308 -31.59 46.17 28.72
CA PRO A 308 -32.07 47.51 28.45
C PRO A 308 -33.58 47.48 28.20
N THR A 309 -34.32 48.23 28.99
CA THR A 309 -35.79 48.33 28.90
C THR A 309 -36.27 49.23 27.77
N ASN A 310 -35.35 49.98 27.13
CA ASN A 310 -35.65 50.79 25.95
C ASN A 310 -34.40 50.99 25.06
N GLU A 311 -34.64 51.41 23.82
CA GLU A 311 -33.63 51.58 22.78
C GLU A 311 -32.60 52.68 23.10
N LYS A 312 -32.96 53.64 23.95
CA LYS A 312 -32.08 54.74 24.39
C LYS A 312 -31.02 54.24 25.37
N GLU A 313 -31.39 53.34 26.26
CA GLU A 313 -30.49 52.69 27.23
C GLU A 313 -29.52 51.73 26.54
N LEU A 314 -30.00 50.96 25.55
CA LEU A 314 -29.18 50.07 24.72
C LEU A 314 -28.06 50.84 24.00
N ASN A 315 -28.39 51.99 23.40
CA ASN A 315 -27.41 52.83 22.72
C ASN A 315 -26.39 53.50 23.66
N ARG A 316 -26.74 53.71 24.95
CA ARG A 316 -25.79 54.19 25.96
C ARG A 316 -24.80 53.11 26.36
N GLN A 317 -25.30 51.90 26.66
CA GLN A 317 -24.46 50.75 27.01
C GLN A 317 -23.49 50.36 25.88
N LEU A 318 -23.91 50.46 24.61
CA LEU A 318 -23.05 50.20 23.45
C LEU A 318 -21.93 51.23 23.25
N LYS A 319 -22.07 52.46 23.78
CA LYS A 319 -21.00 53.47 23.75
C LYS A 319 -19.93 53.25 24.82
N GLU A 320 -20.25 52.60 25.93
CA GLU A 320 -19.31 52.31 27.02
C GLU A 320 -18.42 51.08 26.74
N ILE A 321 -18.75 50.27 25.72
CA ILE A 321 -18.02 49.05 25.33
C ILE A 321 -16.94 49.33 24.24
N LYS A 322 -16.85 50.56 23.70
CA LYS A 322 -15.74 51.02 22.86
C LYS A 322 -14.67 51.70 23.69
#